data_AF-A0A2K3JDZ7-F1
#
_entry.id   AF-A0A2K3JDZ7-F1
#
_cell.length_a   1.000
_cell.length_b   1.000
_cell.length_c   1.000
_cell.angle_alpha   90.00
_cell.angle_beta   90.00
_cell.angle_gamma   90.00
#
_symmetry.space_group_name_H-M   'P 1'
#
loop_
_entity.id
_entity.type
_entity.pdbx_description
1 polymer ?
#
loop_
_entity_poly.entity_id
_entity_poly.type
_entity_poly.pdbx_seq_one_letter_code
_entity_poly.pdbx_strand_id
1 'polypeptide(L)'
;MEPIIRKPTHHEKEEAETWPIWEKEQSEFPWEYDTKETFLVIEGDVTVINEEGKPFHFKEGDYVIFPEGMKCHWKIHKDVRKHYKMG
;
A
#
# COMPACT_ATOMS: atom_id res chain seq x y z
N MET A 1 13.28 -6.40 -3.26
CA MET A 1 12.13 -5.96 -4.10
C MET A 1 11.64 -4.59 -3.65
N GLU A 2 11.05 -3.80 -4.56
CA GLU A 2 10.61 -2.43 -4.31
C GLU A 2 9.17 -2.22 -4.82
N PRO A 3 8.30 -1.54 -4.06
CA PRO A 3 6.98 -1.15 -4.54
C PRO A 3 7.07 0.04 -5.50
N ILE A 4 6.09 0.16 -6.39
CA ILE A 4 5.89 1.37 -7.18
C ILE A 4 4.98 2.29 -6.37
N ILE A 5 5.41 3.53 -6.12
CA ILE A 5 4.62 4.55 -5.41
C ILE A 5 4.58 5.79 -6.28
N ARG A 6 3.37 6.25 -6.60
CA ARG A 6 3.14 7.45 -7.44
C ARG A 6 1.74 8.00 -7.21
N LYS A 7 1.43 9.13 -7.87
CA LYS A 7 0.04 9.57 -7.98
C LYS A 7 -0.72 8.77 -9.05
N PRO A 8 -2.01 8.46 -8.82
CA PRO A 8 -2.83 7.81 -9.83
C PRO A 8 -3.14 8.79 -10.97
N THR A 9 -3.42 8.24 -12.14
CA THR A 9 -4.16 8.95 -13.19
C THR A 9 -5.63 9.10 -12.80
N HIS A 10 -6.38 9.94 -13.51
CA HIS A 10 -7.82 10.09 -13.29
C HIS A 10 -8.56 8.74 -13.37
N HIS A 11 -8.26 7.96 -14.42
CA HIS A 11 -8.91 6.68 -14.66
C HIS A 11 -8.56 5.64 -13.58
N GLU A 12 -7.30 5.58 -13.14
CA GLU A 12 -6.90 4.67 -12.06
C GLU A 12 -7.56 5.03 -10.74
N LYS A 13 -7.77 6.33 -10.49
CA LYS A 13 -8.50 6.77 -9.30
C LYS A 13 -9.97 6.32 -9.36
N GLU A 14 -10.65 6.57 -10.48
CA GLU A 14 -12.04 6.14 -10.69
C GLU A 14 -12.19 4.61 -10.60
N GLU A 15 -11.26 3.84 -11.18
CA GLU A 15 -11.27 2.37 -11.04
C GLU A 15 -11.07 1.97 -9.59
N ALA A 16 -10.09 2.56 -8.91
CA ALA A 16 -9.75 2.21 -7.53
C ALA A 16 -10.91 2.49 -6.55
N GLU A 17 -11.68 3.55 -6.77
CA GLU A 17 -12.87 3.86 -5.96
C GLU A 17 -13.94 2.75 -5.98
N THR A 18 -13.90 1.83 -6.96
CA THR A 18 -14.81 0.66 -7.03
C THR A 18 -14.31 -0.55 -6.25
N TRP A 19 -13.05 -0.55 -5.80
CA TRP A 19 -12.44 -1.69 -5.12
C TRP A 19 -12.86 -1.77 -3.65
N PRO A 20 -12.79 -2.96 -3.02
CA PRO A 20 -13.03 -3.09 -1.59
C PRO A 20 -12.06 -2.21 -0.78
N ILE A 21 -12.53 -1.76 0.38
CA ILE A 21 -11.74 -0.97 1.33
C ILE A 21 -11.13 -1.91 2.36
N TRP A 22 -9.87 -1.65 2.68
CA TRP A 22 -9.18 -2.22 3.83
C TRP A 22 -8.79 -1.10 4.79
N GLU A 23 -8.92 -1.35 6.08
CA GLU A 23 -8.67 -0.37 7.15
C GLU A 23 -7.83 -1.01 8.24
N LYS A 24 -6.92 -0.24 8.84
CA LYS A 24 -6.09 -0.70 9.95
C LYS A 24 -5.61 0.46 10.80
N GLU A 25 -5.66 0.27 12.11
CA GLU A 25 -5.17 1.20 13.11
C GLU A 25 -3.64 1.30 13.12
N GLN A 26 -3.13 2.39 13.68
CA GLN A 26 -1.71 2.62 13.94
C GLN A 26 -1.06 1.39 14.60
N SER A 27 -0.21 0.70 13.85
CA SER A 27 0.40 -0.57 14.27
C SER A 27 1.63 -0.91 13.41
N GLU A 28 2.43 -1.85 13.90
CA GLU A 28 3.62 -2.36 13.22
C GLU A 28 3.52 -3.89 13.10
N PHE A 29 3.72 -4.45 11.90
CA PHE A 29 3.62 -5.89 11.65
C PHE A 29 4.36 -6.35 10.39
N PRO A 30 4.89 -7.59 10.37
CA PRO A 30 5.42 -8.19 9.15
C PRO A 30 4.29 -8.57 8.19
N TRP A 31 4.55 -8.45 6.89
CA TRP A 31 3.62 -8.85 5.82
C TRP A 31 4.36 -9.45 4.63
N GLU A 32 3.71 -10.38 3.94
CA GLU A 32 4.18 -11.01 2.71
C GLU A 32 3.07 -10.93 1.66
N TYR A 33 3.43 -10.50 0.45
CA TYR A 33 2.50 -10.38 -0.66
C TYR A 33 2.59 -11.63 -1.55
N ASP A 34 1.73 -12.61 -1.30
CA ASP A 34 1.65 -13.85 -2.10
C ASP A 34 1.21 -13.61 -3.55
N THR A 35 0.59 -12.46 -3.82
CA THR A 35 0.17 -12.01 -5.15
C THR A 35 0.46 -10.53 -5.27
N LYS A 36 0.61 -10.04 -6.51
CA LYS A 36 0.66 -8.59 -6.76
C LYS A 36 -0.57 -7.91 -6.15
N GLU A 37 -0.34 -6.86 -5.38
CA GLU A 37 -1.40 -6.04 -4.78
C GLU A 37 -1.26 -4.61 -5.26
N THR A 38 -2.35 -4.05 -5.77
CA THR A 38 -2.45 -2.64 -6.13
C THR A 38 -3.44 -1.95 -5.21
N PHE A 39 -3.09 -0.77 -4.70
CA PHE A 39 -4.00 -0.03 -3.84
C PHE A 39 -3.88 1.49 -3.98
N LEU A 40 -4.99 2.17 -3.71
CA LEU A 40 -5.08 3.61 -3.58
C LEU A 40 -5.30 3.96 -2.11
N VAL A 41 -4.42 4.79 -1.54
CA VAL A 41 -4.53 5.23 -0.16
C VAL A 41 -5.58 6.34 -0.06
N ILE A 42 -6.64 6.08 0.70
CA ILE A 42 -7.72 7.03 0.98
C ILE A 42 -7.33 7.92 2.15
N GLU A 43 -6.69 7.34 3.17
CA GLU A 43 -6.26 8.02 4.39
C GLU A 43 -5.08 7.26 5.00
N GLY A 44 -4.22 7.96 5.74
CA GLY A 44 -3.14 7.35 6.52
C GLY A 44 -1.74 7.78 6.10
N ASP A 45 -0.77 7.31 6.89
CA ASP A 45 0.66 7.58 6.71
C ASP A 45 1.43 6.31 7.09
N VAL A 46 2.15 5.73 6.14
CA VAL A 46 2.75 4.40 6.29
C VAL A 46 4.17 4.38 5.75
N THR A 47 5.05 3.69 6.46
CA THR A 47 6.35 3.24 5.94
C THR A 47 6.39 1.72 5.90
N VAL A 48 6.79 1.16 4.78
CA VAL A 48 7.17 -0.25 4.69
C VAL A 48 8.68 -0.37 4.57
N ILE A 49 9.26 -1.36 5.25
CA ILE A 49 10.69 -1.68 5.18
C ILE A 49 10.83 -3.04 4.53
N ASN A 50 11.52 -3.14 3.39
CA ASN A 50 11.73 -4.43 2.74
C ASN A 50 12.79 -5.28 3.47
N GLU A 51 13.02 -6.51 3.02
CA GLU A 51 14.03 -7.41 3.62
C GLU A 51 15.47 -6.87 3.55
N GLU A 52 15.75 -5.93 2.65
CA GLU A 52 17.05 -5.25 2.54
C GLU A 52 17.19 -4.07 3.51
N GLY A 53 16.16 -3.80 4.33
CA GLY A 53 16.13 -2.67 5.26
C GLY A 53 15.82 -1.32 4.59
N LYS A 54 15.44 -1.30 3.31
CA LYS A 54 15.12 -0.07 2.57
C LYS A 54 13.69 0.39 2.90
N PRO A 55 13.50 1.65 3.35
CA PRO A 55 12.19 2.19 3.65
C PRO A 55 11.50 2.74 2.40
N PHE A 56 10.19 2.53 2.29
CA PHE A 56 9.31 3.14 1.30
C PHE A 56 8.11 3.75 2.01
N HIS A 57 7.84 5.01 1.71
CA HIS A 57 6.78 5.80 2.37
C HIS A 57 5.66 6.11 1.40
N PHE A 58 4.43 5.97 1.86
CA PHE A 58 3.22 6.36 1.13
C PHE A 58 2.16 6.88 2.10
N LYS A 59 1.29 7.73 1.58
CA LYS A 59 0.24 8.41 2.34
C LYS A 59 -1.00 8.65 1.48
N GLU A 60 -1.99 9.32 2.04
CA GLU A 60 -3.20 9.75 1.34
C GLU A 60 -2.96 10.23 -0.11
N GLY A 61 -3.75 9.66 -1.01
CA GLY A 61 -3.75 9.94 -2.44
C GLY A 61 -2.59 9.29 -3.22
N ASP A 62 -1.77 8.44 -2.60
CA ASP A 62 -0.78 7.64 -3.32
C ASP A 62 -1.39 6.36 -3.88
N TYR A 63 -0.95 6.00 -5.08
CA TYR A 63 -1.24 4.76 -5.77
C TYR A 63 -0.01 3.86 -5.70
N VAL A 64 -0.19 2.69 -5.11
CA VAL A 64 0.90 1.81 -4.71
C VAL A 64 0.72 0.44 -5.34
N ILE A 65 1.80 -0.13 -5.86
CA ILE A 65 1.83 -1.50 -6.39
C ILE A 65 2.94 -2.26 -5.67
N PHE A 66 2.55 -3.28 -4.91
CA PHE A 66 3.47 -4.24 -4.33
C PHE A 66 3.64 -5.43 -5.26
N PRO A 67 4.88 -5.83 -5.59
CA PRO A 67 5.12 -7.00 -6.41
C PRO A 67 4.86 -8.30 -5.62
N GLU A 68 4.45 -9.34 -6.35
CA GLU A 68 4.34 -10.70 -5.82
C GLU A 68 5.68 -11.18 -5.24
N GLY A 69 5.60 -11.87 -4.10
CA GLY A 69 6.74 -12.39 -3.35
C GLY A 69 7.44 -11.35 -2.48
N MET A 70 6.96 -10.10 -2.42
CA MET A 70 7.58 -9.09 -1.57
C MET A 70 7.26 -9.35 -0.09
N LYS A 71 8.32 -9.44 0.72
CA LYS A 71 8.25 -9.41 2.18
C LYS A 71 8.64 -8.03 2.69
N CYS A 72 7.86 -7.52 3.64
CA CYS A 72 8.16 -6.24 4.27
C CYS A 72 7.63 -6.16 5.70
N HIS A 73 8.11 -5.16 6.43
CA HIS A 73 7.56 -4.75 7.71
C HIS A 73 6.75 -3.48 7.51
N TRP A 74 5.46 -3.53 7.80
CA TRP A 74 4.58 -2.37 7.81
C TRP A 74 4.73 -1.60 9.11
N LYS A 75 4.83 -0.28 8.97
CA LYS A 75 4.76 0.69 10.06
C LYS A 75 3.74 1.75 9.72
N ILE A 76 2.56 1.62 10.31
CA ILE A 76 1.45 2.55 10.15
C ILE A 76 1.63 3.63 11.21
N HIS A 77 1.92 4.86 10.78
CA HIS A 77 2.12 6.03 11.66
C HIS A 77 0.79 6.73 11.98
N LYS A 78 -0.21 6.58 11.10
CA LYS A 78 -1.59 7.03 11.27
C LYS A 78 -2.51 6.00 10.66
N ASP A 79 -3.67 5.77 11.29
CA ASP A 79 -4.72 4.86 10.81
C ASP A 79 -4.88 4.96 9.30
N VAL A 80 -4.82 3.81 8.64
CA VAL A 80 -4.78 3.71 7.18
C VAL A 80 -6.09 3.16 6.67
N ARG A 81 -6.56 3.77 5.58
CA ARG A 81 -7.69 3.29 4.79
C ARG A 81 -7.26 3.28 3.33
N LYS A 82 -7.45 2.15 2.64
CA LYS A 82 -7.07 2.00 1.23
C LYS A 82 -8.08 1.19 0.45
N HIS A 83 -8.30 1.56 -0.80
CA HIS A 83 -8.90 0.69 -1.80
C HIS A 83 -7.86 -0.30 -2.28
N TYR A 84 -8.16 -1.60 -2.35
CA TYR A 84 -7.17 -2.61 -2.74
C TYR A 84 -7.70 -3.62 -3.76
N LYS A 85 -6.80 -4.10 -4.63
CA LYS A 85 -7.06 -5.13 -5.63
C LYS A 85 -5.90 -6.09 -5.68
N MET A 86 -6.20 -7.38 -5.58
CA MET A 86 -5.26 -8.47 -5.82
C MET A 86 -5.25 -8.80 -7.32
N GLY A 87 -4.06 -9.01 -7.89
CA GLY A 87 -3.88 -9.41 -9.31
C GLY A 87 -2.71 -8.75 -10.03
#